data_AF-A0AAW5MWI2-F1
#
_entry.id   AF-A0AAW5MWI2-F1
#
_cell.length_a   1.000
_cell.length_b   1.000
_cell.length_c   1.000
_cell.angle_alpha   90.00
_cell.angle_beta   90.00
_cell.angle_gamma   90.00
#
_symmetry.space_group_name_H-M   'P 1'
#
loop_
_entity.id
_entity.type
_entity.pdbx_description
1 polymer ?
#
loop_
_entity_poly.entity_id
_entity_poly.type
_entity_poly.pdbx_seq_one_letter_code
_entity_poly.pdbx_strand_id
1 'polypeptide(L)'
;LHLAGLTHFPCLLWDAAVGKVLPTPNLHTLIQARDQLAKSGIALEQLNAPSATSCTSLPLLAQYGVTHAEPGHALTGTIPANQQGDQPERIAMLWLSEISHHFRGDSYCY
;
A
#
# COMPACT_ATOMS: atom_id res chain seq x y z
N LEU A 1 3.14 -10.22 -27.87
CA LEU A 1 2.85 -9.88 -26.46
C LEU A 1 2.55 -11.18 -25.72
N HIS A 2 2.89 -11.25 -24.43
CA HIS A 2 2.46 -12.33 -23.53
C HIS A 2 1.55 -11.71 -22.46
N LEU A 3 0.33 -12.21 -22.28
CA LEU A 3 -0.59 -11.70 -21.26
C LEU A 3 -0.25 -12.34 -19.92
N ALA A 4 0.57 -11.66 -19.13
CA ALA A 4 1.00 -12.16 -17.82
C ALA A 4 -0.10 -12.04 -16.74
N GLY A 5 -0.88 -10.96 -16.77
CA GLY A 5 -1.63 -10.61 -15.57
C GLY A 5 -2.40 -9.31 -15.61
N LEU A 6 -2.83 -8.92 -14.41
CA LEU A 6 -3.54 -7.68 -14.12
C LEU A 6 -2.90 -6.96 -12.93
N THR A 7 -3.05 -5.64 -12.92
CA THR A 7 -2.72 -4.78 -11.77
C THR A 7 -3.76 -3.67 -11.63
N HIS A 8 -3.84 -3.06 -10.45
CA HIS A 8 -4.62 -1.84 -10.21
C HIS A 8 -4.06 -1.08 -9.00
N PHE A 9 -4.51 0.15 -8.75
CA PHE A 9 -4.06 0.95 -7.61
C PHE A 9 -5.19 1.90 -7.16
N PRO A 10 -5.33 2.19 -5.86
CA PRO A 10 -4.74 1.47 -4.72
C PRO A 10 -5.53 0.19 -4.42
N CYS A 11 -4.90 -0.97 -4.24
CA CYS A 11 -5.61 -2.20 -3.90
C CYS A 11 -5.95 -2.30 -2.40
N LEU A 12 -5.13 -1.70 -1.55
CA LEU A 12 -5.39 -1.57 -0.11
C LEU A 12 -5.26 -0.11 0.32
N LEU A 13 -6.02 0.29 1.34
CA LEU A 13 -5.92 1.61 1.98
C LEU A 13 -6.05 1.49 3.50
N TRP A 14 -5.37 2.39 4.21
CA TRP A 14 -5.58 2.59 5.64
C TRP A 14 -6.92 3.31 5.87
N ASP A 15 -7.76 2.74 6.70
CA ASP A 15 -8.98 3.37 7.19
C ASP A 15 -8.75 3.84 8.64
N ALA A 16 -8.77 5.15 8.85
CA ALA A 16 -8.52 5.74 10.16
C ALA A 16 -9.67 5.52 11.16
N ALA A 17 -10.91 5.37 10.69
CA ALA A 17 -12.04 5.11 11.58
C ALA A 17 -12.03 3.67 12.10
N VAL A 18 -11.59 2.72 11.26
CA VAL A 18 -11.48 1.30 11.63
C VAL A 18 -10.13 0.99 12.30
N GLY A 19 -9.11 1.79 12.03
CA GLY A 19 -7.74 1.55 12.51
C GLY A 19 -7.07 0.36 11.84
N LYS A 20 -7.39 0.07 10.57
CA LYS A 20 -6.87 -1.08 9.82
C LYS A 20 -6.64 -0.76 8.35
N VAL A 21 -5.75 -1.52 7.73
CA VAL A 21 -5.64 -1.58 6.27
C VAL A 21 -6.75 -2.48 5.72
N LEU A 22 -7.53 -1.97 4.77
CA LEU A 22 -8.71 -2.62 4.20
C LEU A 22 -8.60 -2.74 2.68
N PRO A 23 -9.27 -3.75 2.08
CA PRO A 23 -9.37 -3.88 0.63
C PRO A 23 -10.24 -2.77 0.04
N THR A 24 -9.79 -2.20 -1.07
CA THR A 24 -10.55 -1.16 -1.80
C THR A 24 -11.50 -1.79 -2.82
N PRO A 25 -12.46 -1.04 -3.37
CA PRO A 25 -13.22 -1.46 -4.54
C PRO A 25 -12.31 -1.86 -5.72
N ASN A 26 -11.13 -1.23 -5.86
CA ASN A 26 -10.18 -1.50 -6.92
C ASN A 26 -9.59 -2.91 -6.84
N LEU A 27 -9.29 -3.42 -5.62
CA LEU A 27 -8.90 -4.82 -5.45
C LEU A 27 -10.05 -5.76 -5.84
N HIS A 28 -11.29 -5.45 -5.44
CA HIS A 28 -12.44 -6.27 -5.80
C HIS A 28 -12.68 -6.28 -7.32
N THR A 29 -12.50 -5.16 -8.02
CA THR A 29 -12.54 -5.09 -9.49
C THR A 29 -11.45 -5.97 -10.11
N LEU A 30 -10.23 -5.97 -9.54
CA LEU A 30 -9.12 -6.79 -10.01
C LEU A 30 -9.46 -8.29 -9.92
N ILE A 31 -10.06 -8.70 -8.81
CA ILE A 31 -10.53 -10.08 -8.58
C ILE A 31 -11.67 -10.45 -9.53
N GLN A 32 -12.66 -9.57 -9.68
CA GLN A 32 -13.76 -9.78 -10.61
C GLN A 32 -13.27 -9.93 -12.05
N ALA A 33 -12.28 -9.13 -12.48
CA ALA A 33 -11.68 -9.22 -13.79
C ALA A 33 -10.93 -10.55 -14.00
N ARG A 34 -10.11 -10.97 -13.02
CA ARG A 34 -9.44 -12.29 -13.02
C ARG A 34 -10.46 -13.41 -13.20
N ASP A 35 -11.51 -13.41 -12.38
CA ASP A 35 -12.50 -14.50 -12.38
C ASP A 35 -13.31 -14.53 -13.68
N GLN A 36 -13.61 -13.37 -14.27
CA GLN A 36 -14.29 -13.30 -15.56
C GLN A 36 -13.40 -13.82 -16.70
N LEU A 37 -12.11 -13.51 -16.71
CA LEU A 37 -11.15 -14.02 -17.68
C LEU A 37 -10.96 -15.54 -17.56
N ALA A 38 -10.92 -16.05 -16.32
CA ALA A 38 -10.80 -17.48 -16.05
C ALA A 38 -11.99 -18.28 -16.63
N LYS A 39 -13.22 -17.74 -16.58
CA LYS A 39 -14.41 -18.36 -17.22
C LYS A 39 -14.26 -18.51 -18.74
N SER A 40 -13.42 -17.68 -19.37
CA SER A 40 -13.10 -17.75 -20.79
C SER A 40 -11.82 -18.54 -21.08
N GLY A 41 -11.28 -19.27 -20.09
CA GLY A 41 -10.08 -20.10 -20.24
C GLY A 41 -8.76 -19.31 -20.25
N ILE A 42 -8.77 -18.04 -19.88
CA ILE A 42 -7.56 -17.21 -19.78
C ILE A 42 -6.94 -17.42 -18.40
N ALA A 43 -5.77 -18.06 -18.36
CA ALA A 43 -4.94 -18.17 -17.16
C ALA A 43 -4.05 -16.93 -17.01
N LEU A 44 -3.93 -16.42 -15.78
CA LEU A 44 -3.05 -15.31 -15.44
C LEU A 44 -1.99 -15.80 -14.44
N GLU A 45 -0.72 -15.59 -14.76
CA GLU A 45 0.41 -15.90 -13.88
C GLU A 45 0.62 -14.83 -12.80
N GLN A 46 0.15 -13.60 -13.06
CA GLN A 46 0.36 -12.47 -12.18
C GLN A 46 -0.94 -11.73 -11.83
N LEU A 47 -1.25 -11.75 -10.55
CA LEU A 47 -2.15 -10.82 -9.90
C LEU A 47 -1.31 -9.87 -9.03
N ASN A 48 -1.08 -8.65 -9.52
CA ASN A 48 -0.24 -7.64 -8.88
C ASN A 48 -1.13 -6.61 -8.17
N ALA A 49 -1.00 -6.47 -6.85
CA ALA A 49 -1.88 -5.63 -6.04
C ALA A 49 -1.09 -4.65 -5.14
N PRO A 50 -0.66 -3.50 -5.67
CA PRO A 50 0.10 -2.48 -4.96
C PRO A 50 -0.79 -1.59 -4.08
N SER A 51 -0.14 -0.70 -3.32
CA SER A 51 -0.68 0.15 -2.23
C SER A 51 -0.74 -0.56 -0.87
N ALA A 52 -0.25 0.14 0.15
CA ALA A 52 -0.22 -0.30 1.55
C ALA A 52 0.32 -1.73 1.76
N THR A 53 1.21 -2.20 0.89
CA THR A 53 1.93 -3.46 1.07
C THR A 53 2.91 -3.32 2.24
N SER A 54 2.71 -4.11 3.29
CA SER A 54 3.48 -4.14 4.55
C SER A 54 3.42 -5.54 5.16
N CYS A 55 4.25 -5.82 6.17
CA CYS A 55 4.26 -7.10 6.89
C CYS A 55 2.86 -7.52 7.36
N THR A 56 2.07 -6.59 7.87
CA THR A 56 0.72 -6.85 8.42
C THR A 56 -0.38 -6.92 7.37
N SER A 57 -0.16 -6.40 6.15
CA SER A 57 -1.14 -6.47 5.05
C SER A 57 -0.90 -7.63 4.08
N LEU A 58 0.31 -8.19 4.04
CA LEU A 58 0.63 -9.37 3.22
C LEU A 58 -0.33 -10.55 3.45
N PRO A 59 -0.72 -10.92 4.69
CA PRO A 59 -1.70 -11.99 4.91
C PRO A 59 -3.07 -11.69 4.28
N LEU A 60 -3.51 -10.43 4.30
CA LEU A 60 -4.76 -10.01 3.66
C LEU A 60 -4.66 -10.14 2.13
N LEU A 61 -3.55 -9.71 1.52
CA LEU A 61 -3.32 -9.89 0.07
C LEU A 61 -3.34 -11.38 -0.32
N ALA A 62 -2.71 -12.24 0.49
CA ALA A 62 -2.70 -13.68 0.26
C ALA A 62 -4.13 -14.29 0.27
N GLN A 63 -5.03 -13.81 1.14
CA GLN A 63 -6.44 -14.25 1.17
C GLN A 63 -7.18 -13.97 -0.14
N TYR A 64 -6.79 -12.94 -0.89
CA TYR A 64 -7.37 -12.61 -2.20
C TYR A 64 -6.68 -13.35 -3.37
N GLY A 65 -5.66 -14.17 -3.10
CA GLY A 65 -4.88 -14.84 -4.14
C GLY A 65 -3.99 -13.89 -4.93
N VAL A 66 -3.58 -12.79 -4.31
CA VAL A 66 -2.53 -11.91 -4.85
C VAL A 66 -1.22 -12.67 -4.93
N THR A 67 -0.52 -12.53 -6.05
CA THR A 67 0.75 -13.22 -6.31
C THR A 67 1.95 -12.28 -6.16
N HIS A 68 1.75 -10.98 -6.45
CA HIS A 68 2.78 -9.96 -6.46
C HIS A 68 2.28 -8.72 -5.71
N ALA A 69 3.12 -8.16 -4.86
CA ALA A 69 2.86 -6.95 -4.09
C ALA A 69 4.13 -6.08 -4.07
N GLU A 70 4.00 -4.80 -3.75
CA GLU A 70 5.05 -3.81 -3.98
C GLU A 70 5.25 -2.90 -2.74
N PRO A 71 6.05 -3.32 -1.75
CA PRO A 71 6.30 -2.51 -0.55
C PRO A 71 7.12 -1.26 -0.88
N GLY A 72 6.53 -0.08 -0.66
CA GLY A 72 7.19 1.22 -0.74
C GLY A 72 7.46 1.80 0.65
N HIS A 73 6.52 2.59 1.18
CA HIS A 73 6.63 3.21 2.52
C HIS A 73 6.87 2.23 3.68
N ALA A 74 6.50 0.94 3.52
CA ALA A 74 6.82 -0.08 4.50
C ALA A 74 8.34 -0.24 4.69
N LEU A 75 9.15 -0.04 3.65
CA LEU A 75 10.61 -0.12 3.73
C LEU A 75 11.21 0.88 4.74
N THR A 76 10.55 2.03 4.94
CA THR A 76 10.98 3.04 5.91
C THR A 76 10.07 3.13 7.14
N GLY A 77 9.13 2.19 7.30
CA GLY A 77 8.14 2.19 8.37
C GLY A 77 7.13 3.34 8.31
N THR A 78 7.16 4.17 7.27
CA THR A 78 6.36 5.40 7.15
C THR A 78 4.97 5.14 6.55
N ILE A 79 4.34 4.04 6.97
CA ILE A 79 2.98 3.67 6.58
C ILE A 79 1.96 4.24 7.57
N PRO A 80 0.74 4.62 7.14
CA PRO A 80 -0.30 5.11 8.06
C PRO A 80 -0.65 4.13 9.19
N ALA A 81 -0.49 2.82 8.97
CA ALA A 81 -0.71 1.81 10.00
C ALA A 81 0.29 1.87 11.16
N ASN A 82 1.41 2.59 11.01
CA ASN A 82 2.49 2.65 12.00
C ASN A 82 2.50 3.96 12.80
N GLN A 83 1.39 4.71 12.83
CA GLN A 83 1.31 5.95 13.60
C GLN A 83 1.57 5.77 15.10
N GLN A 84 1.26 4.58 15.64
CA GLN A 84 1.52 4.22 17.05
C GLN A 84 2.89 3.55 17.25
N GLY A 85 3.67 3.33 16.19
CA GLY A 85 4.99 2.70 16.25
C GLY A 85 4.96 1.22 16.61
N ASP A 86 3.84 0.54 16.35
CA ASP A 86 3.56 -0.85 16.75
C ASP A 86 3.66 -1.86 15.59
N GLN A 87 3.98 -1.41 14.38
CA GLN A 87 4.18 -2.30 13.23
C GLN A 87 5.57 -2.95 13.26
N PRO A 88 5.76 -4.11 12.58
CA PRO A 88 7.07 -4.74 12.44
C PRO A 88 8.13 -3.80 11.83
N GLU A 89 7.74 -2.98 10.86
CA GLU A 89 8.60 -2.01 10.20
C GLU A 89 8.85 -0.79 11.10
N ARG A 90 10.09 -0.63 11.55
CA ARG A 90 10.51 0.55 12.32
C ARG A 90 10.65 1.78 11.41
N ILE A 91 10.37 2.96 11.95
CA ILE A 91 10.67 4.22 11.27
C ILE A 91 12.18 4.30 10.99
N ALA A 92 12.53 4.43 9.71
CA ALA A 92 13.92 4.43 9.24
C ALA A 92 14.31 5.74 8.51
N MET A 93 13.47 6.76 8.58
CA MET A 93 13.78 8.07 8.00
C MET A 93 13.20 9.20 8.84
N LEU A 94 13.86 10.35 8.77
CA LEU A 94 13.42 11.61 9.34
C LEU A 94 13.74 12.74 8.35
N TRP A 95 13.09 13.88 8.52
CA TRP A 95 13.44 15.10 7.82
C TRP A 95 14.14 16.05 8.80
N LEU A 96 15.29 16.58 8.41
CA LEU A 96 16.10 17.49 9.20
C LEU A 96 16.16 18.84 8.49
N SER A 97 15.84 19.91 9.21
CA SER A 97 15.99 21.30 8.75
C SER A 97 16.58 22.16 9.87
N GLU A 98 16.77 23.44 9.59
CA GLU A 98 17.34 24.44 10.50
C GLU A 98 16.47 25.72 10.44
N ILE A 99 16.36 26.43 11.57
CA ILE A 99 15.64 27.71 11.62
C ILE A 99 16.40 28.76 10.79
N SER A 100 15.75 29.30 9.77
CA SER A 100 16.28 30.33 8.86
C SER A 100 16.16 31.74 9.47
N HIS A 101 14.96 32.15 9.86
CA HIS A 101 14.68 33.49 10.39
C HIS A 101 13.35 33.56 11.13
N HIS A 102 13.08 34.73 11.73
CA HIS A 102 11.81 35.05 12.37
C HIS A 102 11.07 36.14 11.57
N PHE A 103 9.76 36.02 11.44
CA PHE A 103 8.91 37.07 10.87
C PHE A 103 7.57 37.14 11.61
N ARG A 104 7.22 38.33 12.12
CA ARG A 104 5.95 38.60 12.84
C ARG A 104 5.63 37.66 14.01
N GLY A 105 6.66 37.15 14.69
CA GLY A 105 6.50 36.29 15.86
C GLY A 105 6.59 34.79 15.56
N ASP A 106 6.68 34.41 14.29
CA ASP A 106 6.82 33.02 13.86
C ASP A 106 8.26 32.72 13.40
N SER A 107 8.72 31.50 13.67
CA SER A 107 10.00 30.96 13.20
C SER A 107 9.80 30.17 11.91
N TYR A 108 10.69 30.35 10.94
CA TYR A 108 10.64 29.65 9.65
C TYR A 108 11.89 28.79 9.49
N CYS A 109 11.72 27.52 9.13
CA CYS A 109 12.82 26.62 8.75
C CYS A 109 13.02 26.60 7.22
N TYR A 110 14.18 26.13 6.75
CA TYR A 110 14.46 25.88 5.33
C TYR A 110 13.58 24.77 4.74
#